data_AF-A0A7C2QFQ6-F1
#
_entry.id   AF-A0A7C2QFQ6-F1
#
_cell.length_a   1.000
_cell.length_b   1.000
_cell.length_c   1.000
_cell.angle_alpha   90.00
_cell.angle_beta   90.00
_cell.angle_gamma   90.00
#
_symmetry.space_group_name_H-M   'P 1'
#
loop_
_entity.id
_entity.type
_entity.pdbx_description
1 polymer ?
#
loop_
_entity_poly.entity_id
_entity_poly.type
_entity_poly.pdbx_seq_one_letter_code
_entity_poly.pdbx_strand_id
1 'polypeptide(L)'
;MKWLWTIGLVCVCFASAQAQPRPLPAEIQKRVDTIMDGVVDRWIVQMDRWWHDGQHEHLINMTYFAIPLDPHNIDLYENAGWLLWSSDRDDEAVALYQRGLRNNPNAYDMYYELGQYYYIRKKDYARAREYLEQAVKFPCEWFVWNTLGHVYARLGEREKALETWQELLRRFPMMPVDQMEAVRKNIRDVMTRDSSPSFGERGQR
;
A
#
# COMPACT_ATOMS: atom_id res chain seq x y z
N MET A 1 -33.40 -67.92 -11.55
CA MET A 1 -33.22 -66.48 -11.89
C MET A 1 -32.07 -65.96 -11.05
N LYS A 2 -30.99 -65.56 -11.73
CA LYS A 2 -29.67 -65.26 -11.17
C LYS A 2 -29.67 -63.88 -10.52
N TRP A 3 -29.24 -63.83 -9.26
CA TRP A 3 -28.55 -62.68 -8.67
C TRP A 3 -27.10 -63.13 -8.53
N LEU A 4 -26.12 -62.41 -9.11
CA LEU A 4 -24.67 -62.46 -8.85
C LEU A 4 -23.93 -61.60 -9.92
N TRP A 5 -23.25 -60.54 -9.44
CA TRP A 5 -22.12 -59.75 -10.01
C TRP A 5 -22.18 -59.17 -11.44
N THR A 6 -22.06 -57.83 -11.51
CA THR A 6 -21.04 -57.17 -12.35
C THR A 6 -20.47 -55.94 -11.64
N ILE A 7 -19.29 -56.12 -11.06
CA ILE A 7 -18.24 -55.11 -10.98
C ILE A 7 -17.93 -54.67 -12.41
N GLY A 8 -17.80 -53.37 -12.68
CA GLY A 8 -17.25 -52.89 -13.95
C GLY A 8 -17.57 -51.44 -14.27
N LEU A 9 -16.77 -50.51 -13.75
CA LEU A 9 -16.13 -49.41 -14.51
C LEU A 9 -15.42 -48.45 -13.54
N VAL A 10 -14.27 -48.90 -13.05
CA VAL A 10 -13.13 -48.02 -12.82
C VAL A 10 -12.57 -47.65 -14.20
N CYS A 11 -12.10 -46.41 -14.31
CA CYS A 11 -11.27 -45.84 -15.39
C CYS A 11 -11.95 -45.56 -16.73
N VAL A 12 -12.46 -44.33 -16.89
CA VAL A 12 -12.30 -43.59 -18.14
C VAL A 12 -11.82 -42.16 -17.82
N CYS A 13 -10.56 -41.93 -18.17
CA CYS A 13 -9.90 -40.64 -18.41
C CYS A 13 -9.57 -39.73 -17.22
N PHE A 14 -8.59 -40.16 -16.42
CA PHE A 14 -7.47 -39.26 -16.07
C PHE A 14 -6.59 -39.06 -17.31
N ALA A 15 -7.06 -38.20 -18.22
CA ALA A 15 -6.33 -37.62 -19.35
C ALA A 15 -7.16 -36.40 -19.74
N SER A 16 -6.79 -35.14 -19.48
CA SER A 16 -5.49 -34.52 -19.53
C SER A 16 -5.43 -33.36 -18.54
N ALA A 17 -4.39 -33.34 -17.71
CA ALA A 17 -3.89 -32.07 -17.19
C ALA A 17 -3.58 -31.14 -18.40
N GLN A 18 -3.98 -29.88 -18.32
CA GLN A 18 -3.64 -28.78 -19.26
C GLN A 18 -4.43 -28.66 -20.58
N ALA A 19 -5.72 -29.01 -20.64
CA ALA A 19 -6.55 -28.42 -21.69
C ALA A 19 -6.89 -26.98 -21.31
N GLN A 20 -6.13 -25.99 -21.81
CA GLN A 20 -6.57 -24.59 -21.73
C GLN A 20 -7.96 -24.50 -22.39
N PRO A 21 -8.92 -23.77 -21.79
CA PRO A 21 -10.24 -23.62 -22.38
C PRO A 21 -10.09 -23.11 -23.81
N ARG A 22 -10.81 -23.73 -24.75
CA ARG A 22 -10.78 -23.31 -26.15
C ARG A 22 -11.14 -21.83 -26.22
N PRO A 23 -10.33 -20.97 -26.88
CA PRO A 23 -10.62 -19.55 -26.95
C PRO A 23 -11.98 -19.31 -27.62
N LEU A 24 -12.71 -18.32 -27.11
CA LEU A 24 -14.01 -17.94 -27.66
C LEU A 24 -13.84 -17.41 -29.10
N PRO A 25 -14.85 -17.62 -29.98
CA PRO A 25 -14.90 -16.93 -31.25
C PRO A 25 -14.79 -15.41 -31.04
N ALA A 26 -14.05 -14.70 -31.91
CA ALA A 26 -13.73 -13.29 -31.73
C ALA A 26 -14.98 -12.40 -31.49
N GLU A 27 -16.08 -12.68 -32.17
CA GLU A 27 -17.35 -11.94 -31.97
C GLU A 27 -17.97 -12.18 -30.59
N ILE A 28 -17.88 -13.40 -30.07
CA ILE A 28 -18.35 -13.72 -28.71
C ILE A 28 -17.43 -13.06 -27.69
N GLN A 29 -16.11 -13.14 -27.89
CA GLN A 29 -15.13 -12.47 -27.02
C GLN A 29 -15.41 -10.97 -26.93
N LYS A 30 -15.58 -10.29 -28.08
CA LYS A 30 -15.91 -8.86 -28.13
C LYS A 30 -17.18 -8.52 -27.37
N ARG A 31 -18.23 -9.35 -27.46
CA ARG A 31 -19.48 -9.15 -26.71
C ARG A 31 -19.28 -9.33 -25.21
N VAL A 32 -18.48 -10.32 -24.80
CA VAL A 32 -18.12 -10.52 -23.39
C VAL A 32 -17.36 -9.30 -22.88
N ASP A 33 -16.32 -8.86 -23.59
CA ASP A 33 -15.50 -7.71 -23.21
C ASP A 33 -16.37 -6.44 -23.07
N THR A 34 -17.25 -6.18 -24.04
CA THR A 34 -18.19 -5.03 -23.98
C THR A 34 -19.11 -5.07 -22.74
N ILE A 35 -19.58 -6.26 -22.35
CA ILE A 35 -20.42 -6.41 -21.14
C ILE A 35 -19.58 -6.17 -19.90
N MET A 36 -18.37 -6.73 -19.83
CA MET A 36 -17.47 -6.58 -18.70
C MET A 36 -17.05 -5.11 -18.52
N ASP A 37 -16.65 -4.43 -19.59
CA ASP A 37 -16.33 -3.00 -19.59
C ASP A 37 -17.51 -2.18 -19.07
N GLY A 38 -18.72 -2.42 -19.58
CA GLY A 38 -19.92 -1.72 -19.12
C GLY A 38 -20.31 -2.02 -17.66
N VAL A 39 -19.91 -3.16 -17.10
CA VAL A 39 -20.05 -3.45 -15.67
C VAL A 39 -19.01 -2.68 -14.85
N VAL A 40 -17.74 -2.68 -15.29
CA VAL A 40 -16.65 -1.93 -14.67
C VAL A 40 -16.95 -0.43 -14.67
N ASP A 41 -17.39 0.13 -15.78
CA ASP A 41 -17.74 1.56 -15.90
C ASP A 41 -18.84 1.95 -14.92
N ARG A 42 -19.94 1.17 -14.87
CA ARG A 42 -21.04 1.42 -13.93
C ARG A 42 -20.59 1.28 -12.49
N TRP A 43 -19.69 0.35 -12.23
CA TRP A 43 -19.13 0.15 -10.90
C TRP A 43 -18.29 1.35 -10.48
N ILE A 44 -17.36 1.81 -11.31
CA ILE A 44 -16.54 3.01 -11.05
C ILE A 44 -17.43 4.23 -10.79
N VAL A 45 -18.43 4.46 -11.66
CA VAL A 45 -19.39 5.55 -11.48
C VAL A 45 -20.15 5.44 -10.16
N GLN A 46 -20.54 4.23 -9.75
CA GLN A 46 -21.24 4.03 -8.48
C GLN A 46 -20.32 4.26 -7.27
N MET A 47 -19.05 3.82 -7.34
CA MET A 47 -18.05 4.10 -6.31
C MET A 47 -17.79 5.60 -6.16
N ASP A 48 -17.64 6.30 -7.28
CA ASP A 48 -17.48 7.75 -7.29
C ASP A 48 -18.68 8.48 -6.64
N ARG A 49 -19.92 8.05 -6.93
CA ARG A 49 -21.10 8.59 -6.25
C ARG A 49 -21.07 8.35 -4.74
N TRP A 50 -20.79 7.12 -4.31
CA TRP A 50 -20.70 6.82 -2.89
C TRP A 50 -19.64 7.66 -2.19
N TRP A 51 -18.54 7.98 -2.90
CA TRP A 51 -17.47 8.82 -2.35
C TRP A 51 -17.99 10.23 -2.09
N HIS A 52 -18.63 10.84 -3.09
CA HIS A 52 -19.18 12.18 -2.99
C HIS A 52 -20.36 12.28 -2.02
N ASP A 53 -21.16 11.22 -1.88
CA ASP A 53 -22.28 11.14 -0.94
C ASP A 53 -21.83 10.83 0.51
N GLY A 54 -20.53 10.62 0.74
CA GLY A 54 -19.98 10.27 2.06
C GLY A 54 -20.39 8.86 2.53
N GLN A 55 -20.83 7.99 1.62
CA GLN A 55 -21.28 6.64 1.90
C GLN A 55 -20.09 5.67 2.03
N HIS A 56 -19.14 5.99 2.91
CA HIS A 56 -17.86 5.29 3.04
C HIS A 56 -17.99 3.79 3.30
N GLU A 57 -19.00 3.34 4.05
CA GLU A 57 -19.25 1.91 4.28
C GLU A 57 -19.57 1.16 2.98
N HIS A 58 -20.28 1.78 2.04
CA HIS A 58 -20.55 1.15 0.75
C HIS A 58 -19.26 0.99 -0.06
N LEU A 59 -18.37 2.00 -0.05
CA LEU A 59 -17.06 1.87 -0.68
C LEU A 59 -16.23 0.78 -0.05
N ILE A 60 -16.11 0.75 1.29
CA ILE A 60 -15.33 -0.25 2.01
C ILE A 60 -15.82 -1.66 1.65
N ASN A 61 -17.13 -1.90 1.72
CA ASN A 61 -17.72 -3.20 1.38
C ASN A 61 -17.45 -3.60 -0.07
N MET A 62 -17.54 -2.64 -1.00
CA MET A 62 -17.32 -2.90 -2.42
C MET A 62 -15.87 -3.15 -2.75
N THR A 63 -14.95 -2.49 -2.07
CA THR A 63 -13.52 -2.78 -2.15
C THR A 63 -13.22 -4.19 -1.63
N TYR A 64 -13.83 -4.61 -0.51
CA TYR A 64 -13.69 -5.99 -0.03
C TYR A 64 -14.23 -7.04 -1.01
N PHE A 65 -15.26 -6.72 -1.77
CA PHE A 65 -15.75 -7.54 -2.88
C PHE A 65 -14.78 -7.55 -4.07
N ALA A 66 -14.11 -6.43 -4.35
CA ALA A 66 -13.16 -6.29 -5.46
C ALA A 66 -11.86 -7.05 -5.25
N ILE A 67 -11.33 -7.04 -4.02
CA ILE A 67 -10.00 -7.59 -3.72
C ILE A 67 -9.84 -9.07 -4.16
N PRO A 68 -10.81 -9.97 -3.94
CA PRO A 68 -10.72 -11.34 -4.46
C PRO A 68 -10.67 -11.43 -6.00
N LEU A 69 -11.20 -10.45 -6.72
CA LEU A 69 -11.23 -10.42 -8.18
C LEU A 69 -9.89 -9.93 -8.75
N ASP A 70 -9.29 -8.93 -8.10
CA ASP A 70 -7.96 -8.44 -8.41
C ASP A 70 -7.15 -8.18 -7.13
N PRO A 71 -6.49 -9.22 -6.58
CA PRO A 71 -5.73 -9.08 -5.34
C PRO A 71 -4.46 -8.25 -5.51
N HIS A 72 -4.04 -7.98 -6.75
CA HIS A 72 -2.82 -7.23 -7.05
C HIS A 72 -3.04 -5.74 -7.28
N ASN A 73 -4.31 -5.31 -7.33
CA ASN A 73 -4.65 -3.90 -7.40
C ASN A 73 -4.41 -3.21 -6.05
N ILE A 74 -3.37 -2.38 -6.00
CA ILE A 74 -2.90 -1.66 -4.81
C ILE A 74 -3.94 -0.61 -4.37
N ASP A 75 -4.56 0.10 -5.31
CA ASP A 75 -5.52 1.18 -5.07
C ASP A 75 -6.71 0.70 -4.22
N LEU A 76 -7.10 -0.57 -4.36
CA LEU A 76 -8.15 -1.17 -3.54
C LEU A 76 -7.76 -1.14 -2.05
N TYR A 77 -6.53 -1.55 -1.72
CA TYR A 77 -6.08 -1.56 -0.32
C TYR A 77 -5.89 -0.14 0.23
N GLU A 78 -5.33 0.77 -0.58
CA GLU A 78 -5.12 2.17 -0.20
C GLU A 78 -6.43 2.89 0.11
N ASN A 79 -7.37 2.87 -0.85
CA ASN A 79 -8.61 3.62 -0.72
C ASN A 79 -9.45 3.14 0.46
N ALA A 80 -9.64 1.82 0.60
CA ALA A 80 -10.39 1.30 1.75
C ALA A 80 -9.60 1.43 3.07
N GLY A 81 -8.28 1.28 3.06
CA GLY A 81 -7.45 1.46 4.26
C GLY A 81 -7.54 2.89 4.80
N TRP A 82 -7.48 3.89 3.91
CA TRP A 82 -7.63 5.29 4.29
C TRP A 82 -9.04 5.62 4.79
N LEU A 83 -10.08 5.07 4.14
CA LEU A 83 -11.47 5.21 4.61
C LEU A 83 -11.68 4.57 5.99
N LEU A 84 -11.09 3.40 6.24
CA LEU A 84 -11.13 2.74 7.54
C LEU A 84 -10.40 3.58 8.60
N TRP A 85 -9.23 4.11 8.26
CA TRP A 85 -8.46 4.97 9.16
C TRP A 85 -9.21 6.26 9.51
N SER A 86 -9.81 6.94 8.53
CA SER A 86 -10.61 8.15 8.77
C SER A 86 -11.90 7.89 9.56
N SER A 87 -12.34 6.63 9.60
CA SER A 87 -13.51 6.18 10.37
C SER A 87 -13.14 5.58 11.74
N ASP A 88 -11.93 5.83 12.24
CA ASP A 88 -11.38 5.29 13.50
C ASP A 88 -11.33 3.74 13.58
N ARG A 89 -11.45 3.04 12.44
CA ARG A 89 -11.37 1.57 12.32
C ARG A 89 -9.92 1.13 12.08
N ASP A 90 -9.05 1.56 12.99
CA ASP A 90 -7.60 1.41 12.93
C ASP A 90 -7.15 -0.05 12.69
N ASP A 91 -7.74 -1.02 13.41
CA ASP A 91 -7.32 -2.43 13.37
C ASP A 91 -7.68 -3.08 12.03
N GLU A 92 -8.82 -2.70 11.45
CA GLU A 92 -9.25 -3.17 10.14
C GLU A 92 -8.38 -2.60 9.02
N ALA A 93 -8.01 -1.32 9.11
CA ALA A 93 -7.08 -0.70 8.17
C ALA A 93 -5.72 -1.42 8.15
N VAL A 94 -5.14 -1.69 9.33
CA VAL A 94 -3.86 -2.41 9.42
C VAL A 94 -3.98 -3.83 8.87
N ALA A 95 -5.05 -4.55 9.21
CA ALA A 95 -5.28 -5.89 8.69
C ALA A 95 -5.42 -5.90 7.15
N LEU A 96 -6.08 -4.88 6.59
CA LEU A 96 -6.24 -4.70 5.16
C LEU A 96 -4.91 -4.39 4.47
N TYR A 97 -4.12 -3.45 4.97
CA TYR A 97 -2.80 -3.15 4.42
C TYR A 97 -1.85 -4.35 4.52
N GLN A 98 -1.89 -5.11 5.62
CA GLN A 98 -1.12 -6.36 5.73
C GLN A 98 -1.57 -7.41 4.71
N ARG A 99 -2.87 -7.47 4.38
CA ARG A 99 -3.36 -8.33 3.29
C ARG A 99 -2.85 -7.85 1.94
N GLY A 100 -2.88 -6.53 1.69
CA GLY A 100 -2.31 -5.91 0.50
C GLY A 100 -0.84 -6.23 0.34
N LEU A 101 -0.06 -6.13 1.43
CA LEU A 101 1.35 -6.48 1.45
C LEU A 101 1.62 -7.96 1.14
N ARG A 102 0.79 -8.88 1.65
CA ARG A 102 0.91 -10.32 1.33
C ARG A 102 0.68 -10.60 -0.16
N ASN A 103 -0.26 -9.91 -0.78
CA ASN A 103 -0.54 -10.06 -2.21
C ASN A 103 0.44 -9.28 -3.09
N ASN A 104 1.01 -8.17 -2.58
CA ASN A 104 1.89 -7.26 -3.29
C ASN A 104 3.19 -7.01 -2.50
N PRO A 105 4.05 -8.04 -2.34
CA PRO A 105 5.22 -7.96 -1.45
C PRO A 105 6.30 -6.97 -1.89
N ASN A 106 6.24 -6.52 -3.15
CA ASN A 106 7.19 -5.59 -3.76
C ASN A 106 6.58 -4.19 -3.99
N ALA A 107 5.33 -3.96 -3.58
CA ALA A 107 4.68 -2.67 -3.69
C ALA A 107 5.14 -1.78 -2.53
N TYR A 108 5.87 -0.71 -2.85
CA TYR A 108 6.33 0.22 -1.82
C TYR A 108 5.16 0.87 -1.07
N ASP A 109 4.02 1.04 -1.75
CA ASP A 109 2.86 1.74 -1.23
C ASP A 109 2.27 1.00 -0.03
N MET A 110 2.23 -0.34 -0.05
CA MET A 110 1.75 -1.12 1.10
C MET A 110 2.65 -0.98 2.34
N TYR A 111 3.96 -0.88 2.14
CA TYR A 111 4.89 -0.57 3.23
C TYR A 111 4.73 0.88 3.68
N TYR A 112 4.53 1.82 2.74
CA TYR A 112 4.34 3.23 3.04
C TYR A 112 3.08 3.47 3.86
N GLU A 113 1.94 2.88 3.49
CA GLU A 113 0.67 2.98 4.22
C GLU A 113 0.78 2.48 5.67
N LEU A 114 1.42 1.33 5.88
CA LEU A 114 1.71 0.83 7.23
C LEU A 114 2.67 1.77 7.99
N GLY A 115 3.71 2.27 7.32
CA GLY A 115 4.65 3.24 7.88
C GLY A 115 3.97 4.54 8.32
N GLN A 116 3.09 5.09 7.47
CA GLN A 116 2.30 6.28 7.75
C GLN A 116 1.37 6.06 8.94
N TYR A 117 0.69 4.92 9.00
CA TYR A 117 -0.17 4.58 10.12
C TYR A 117 0.62 4.61 11.44
N TYR A 118 1.77 3.93 11.51
CA TYR A 118 2.58 3.95 12.72
C TYR A 118 3.16 5.33 13.04
N TYR A 119 3.55 6.11 12.02
CA TYR A 119 4.11 7.44 12.17
C TYR A 119 3.10 8.46 12.70
N ILE A 120 1.92 8.54 12.07
CA ILE A 120 0.93 9.59 12.31
C ILE A 120 -0.04 9.16 13.42
N ARG A 121 -0.59 7.95 13.33
CA ARG A 121 -1.68 7.51 14.21
C ARG A 121 -1.17 6.98 15.55
N LYS A 122 -0.22 6.05 15.52
CA LYS A 122 0.32 5.43 16.75
C LYS A 122 1.49 6.20 17.35
N LYS A 123 2.14 7.08 16.58
CA LYS A 123 3.40 7.74 16.95
C LYS A 123 4.49 6.74 17.37
N ASP A 124 4.41 5.52 16.84
CA ASP A 124 5.42 4.48 17.01
C ASP A 124 6.46 4.65 15.90
N TYR A 125 7.43 5.51 16.18
CA TYR A 125 8.45 5.88 15.20
C TYR A 125 9.40 4.71 14.88
N ALA A 126 9.59 3.77 15.81
CA ALA A 126 10.44 2.61 15.58
C ALA A 126 9.80 1.66 14.56
N ARG A 127 8.51 1.35 14.72
CA ARG A 127 7.78 0.57 13.70
C ARG A 127 7.63 1.30 12.38
N ALA A 128 7.36 2.61 12.42
CA ALA A 128 7.28 3.40 11.20
C ALA A 128 8.59 3.32 10.39
N ARG A 129 9.74 3.40 11.08
CA ARG A 129 11.07 3.25 10.46
C ARG A 129 11.20 1.89 9.77
N GLU A 130 10.83 0.80 10.44
CA GLU A 130 10.94 -0.55 9.86
C GLU A 130 10.18 -0.67 8.53
N TYR A 131 8.93 -0.19 8.47
CA TYR A 131 8.14 -0.23 7.24
C TYR A 131 8.70 0.71 6.16
N LEU A 132 9.04 1.94 6.50
CA LEU A 132 9.54 2.92 5.53
C LEU A 132 10.92 2.53 4.98
N GLU A 133 11.78 1.90 5.79
CA GLU A 133 13.05 1.32 5.33
C GLU A 133 12.84 0.17 4.33
N GLN A 134 11.75 -0.60 4.44
CA GLN A 134 11.38 -1.56 3.38
C GLN A 134 10.85 -0.85 2.14
N ALA A 135 10.00 0.18 2.31
CA ALA A 135 9.41 0.91 1.18
C ALA A 135 10.49 1.48 0.26
N VAL A 136 11.53 2.11 0.80
CA VAL A 136 12.62 2.74 0.02
C VAL A 136 13.54 1.75 -0.71
N LYS A 137 13.41 0.43 -0.48
CA LYS A 137 14.13 -0.60 -1.25
C LYS A 137 13.53 -0.81 -2.64
N PHE A 138 12.30 -0.38 -2.85
CA PHE A 138 11.60 -0.47 -4.13
C PHE A 138 11.57 0.91 -4.81
N PRO A 139 11.38 0.99 -6.14
CA PRO A 139 11.10 2.26 -6.82
C PRO A 139 9.88 2.90 -6.17
N CYS A 140 10.07 4.07 -5.58
CA CYS A 140 9.07 4.77 -4.80
C CYS A 140 9.19 6.28 -5.00
N GLU A 141 8.16 6.99 -4.58
CA GLU A 141 8.07 8.44 -4.71
C GLU A 141 8.85 9.19 -3.62
N TRP A 142 9.14 10.45 -3.89
CA TRP A 142 9.94 11.31 -3.01
C TRP A 142 9.34 11.48 -1.61
N PHE A 143 8.01 11.42 -1.48
CA PHE A 143 7.31 11.60 -0.21
C PHE A 143 7.62 10.46 0.78
N VAL A 144 7.93 9.26 0.29
CA VAL A 144 8.32 8.10 1.11
C VAL A 144 9.65 8.39 1.79
N TRP A 145 10.63 8.86 1.02
CA TRP A 145 11.94 9.27 1.53
C TRP A 145 11.83 10.44 2.51
N ASN A 146 10.96 11.42 2.23
CA ASN A 146 10.76 12.55 3.12
C ASN A 146 10.19 12.10 4.47
N THR A 147 9.22 11.18 4.43
CA THR A 147 8.60 10.61 5.62
C THR A 147 9.62 9.81 6.44
N LEU A 148 10.48 9.02 5.79
CA LEU A 148 11.57 8.31 6.45
C LEU A 148 12.55 9.27 7.14
N GLY A 149 12.93 10.38 6.49
CA GLY A 149 13.78 11.41 7.10
C GLY A 149 13.14 12.04 8.34
N HIS A 150 11.83 12.32 8.29
CA HIS A 150 11.08 12.78 9.46
C HIS A 150 11.04 11.75 10.59
N VAL A 151 10.86 10.47 10.27
CA VAL A 151 10.89 9.38 11.26
C VAL A 151 12.26 9.28 11.94
N TYR A 152 13.35 9.32 11.19
CA TYR A 152 14.70 9.35 11.78
C TYR A 152 14.91 10.57 12.69
N ALA A 153 14.45 11.76 12.28
CA ALA A 153 14.55 12.95 13.09
C ALA A 153 13.73 12.85 14.40
N ARG A 154 12.56 12.19 14.37
CA ARG A 154 11.73 11.92 15.56
C ARG A 154 12.37 10.90 16.50
N LEU A 155 13.13 9.95 15.98
CA LEU A 155 13.91 8.98 16.75
C LEU A 155 15.21 9.57 17.32
N GLY A 156 15.58 10.80 16.94
CA GLY A 156 16.87 11.40 17.30
C GLY A 156 18.04 10.86 16.48
N GLU A 157 17.79 10.04 15.46
CA GLU A 157 18.78 9.51 14.51
C GLU A 157 19.14 10.58 13.48
N ARG A 158 19.80 11.63 13.95
CA ARG A 158 20.01 12.87 13.22
C ARG A 158 20.81 12.69 11.94
N GLU A 159 21.91 11.95 12.00
CA GLU A 159 22.82 11.72 10.88
C GLU A 159 22.06 11.04 9.75
N LYS A 160 21.28 9.99 10.07
CA LYS A 160 20.45 9.28 9.09
C LYS A 160 19.36 10.15 8.50
N ALA A 161 18.75 11.04 9.30
CA ALA A 161 17.76 11.99 8.79
C ALA A 161 18.37 12.92 7.72
N LEU A 162 19.56 13.46 8.00
CA LEU A 162 20.30 14.32 7.06
C LEU A 162 20.68 13.56 5.79
N GLU A 163 21.27 12.36 5.92
CA GLU A 163 21.62 11.50 4.80
C GLU A 163 20.40 11.18 3.93
N THR A 164 19.27 10.82 4.56
CA THR A 164 18.03 10.47 3.86
C THR A 164 17.48 11.64 3.05
N TRP A 165 17.44 12.85 3.63
CA TRP A 165 16.97 14.03 2.91
C TRP A 165 17.93 14.52 1.83
N GLN A 166 19.24 14.41 2.05
CA GLN A 166 20.24 14.71 1.02
C GLN A 166 20.13 13.75 -0.17
N GLU A 167 19.97 12.45 0.11
CA GLU A 167 19.76 11.43 -0.92
C GLU A 167 18.44 11.64 -1.67
N LEU A 168 17.37 12.01 -0.96
CA LEU A 168 16.10 12.42 -1.58
C LEU A 168 16.30 13.55 -2.59
N LEU A 169 17.01 14.62 -2.21
CA LEU A 169 17.24 15.76 -3.10
C LEU A 169 18.09 15.39 -4.33
N ARG A 170 18.98 14.41 -4.17
CA ARG A 170 19.79 13.87 -5.26
C ARG A 170 18.97 12.98 -6.21
N ARG A 171 18.10 12.14 -5.66
CA ARG A 171 17.28 11.18 -6.43
C ARG A 171 16.12 11.84 -7.18
N PHE A 172 15.52 12.87 -6.60
CA PHE A 172 14.32 13.50 -7.14
C PHE A 172 14.57 15.00 -7.44
N PRO A 173 15.42 15.30 -8.44
CA PRO A 173 15.74 16.69 -8.78
C PRO A 173 14.56 17.47 -9.38
N MET A 174 13.49 16.76 -9.79
CA MET A 174 12.29 17.32 -10.42
C MET A 174 11.05 17.34 -9.52
N MET A 175 11.20 17.12 -8.21
CA MET A 175 10.06 17.22 -7.28
C MET A 175 9.50 18.66 -7.20
N PRO A 176 8.26 18.85 -6.71
CA PRO A 176 7.69 20.18 -6.55
C PRO A 176 8.59 21.11 -5.72
N VAL A 177 8.73 22.36 -6.17
CA VAL A 177 9.70 23.33 -5.60
C VAL A 177 9.42 23.61 -4.12
N ASP A 178 8.16 23.72 -3.74
CA ASP A 178 7.71 23.88 -2.36
C ASP A 178 8.17 22.72 -1.47
N GLN A 179 8.09 21.50 -1.97
CA GLN A 179 8.53 20.30 -1.26
C GLN A 179 10.05 20.26 -1.15
N MET A 180 10.76 20.63 -2.21
CA MET A 180 12.22 20.75 -2.21
C MET A 180 12.71 21.77 -1.18
N GLU A 181 12.05 22.94 -1.10
CA GLU A 181 12.37 23.97 -0.11
C GLU A 181 12.06 23.52 1.31
N ALA A 182 10.95 22.81 1.53
CA ALA A 182 10.61 22.22 2.82
C ALA A 182 11.70 21.23 3.29
N VAL A 183 12.20 20.38 2.39
CA VAL A 183 13.30 19.44 2.72
C VAL A 183 14.60 20.19 3.04
N ARG A 184 14.96 21.22 2.25
CA ARG A 184 16.14 22.06 2.54
C ARG A 184 16.04 22.75 3.89
N LYS A 185 14.83 23.21 4.25
CA LYS A 185 14.56 23.77 5.58
C LYS A 185 14.75 22.71 6.67
N ASN A 186 14.19 21.50 6.50
CA ASN A 186 14.37 20.40 7.45
C ASN A 186 15.86 20.09 7.71
N ILE A 187 16.67 20.01 6.64
CA ILE A 187 18.13 19.83 6.74
C ILE A 187 18.76 20.96 7.57
N ARG A 188 18.44 22.22 7.27
CA ARG A 188 18.96 23.39 8.01
C ARG A 188 18.54 23.38 9.47
N ASP A 189 17.28 23.08 9.77
CA ASP A 189 16.75 23.07 11.13
C ASP A 189 17.42 21.97 11.96
N VAL A 190 17.68 20.82 11.35
CA VAL A 190 18.44 19.75 11.99
C VAL A 190 19.90 20.17 12.21
N MET A 191 20.56 20.78 11.22
CA MET A 191 21.95 21.26 11.35
C MET A 191 22.13 22.38 12.38
N THR A 192 21.18 23.30 12.50
CA THR A 192 21.28 24.45 13.43
C THR A 192 21.00 24.08 14.88
N ARG A 193 20.34 22.95 15.15
CA ARG A 193 20.20 22.45 16.54
C ARG A 193 21.54 22.07 17.19
N ASP A 194 22.64 21.98 16.44
CA ASP A 194 24.01 21.87 16.99
C ASP A 194 24.59 23.17 17.52
N SER A 195 24.09 24.35 17.12
CA SER A 195 24.75 25.61 17.46
C SER A 195 24.35 26.17 18.84
N SER A 196 23.56 25.43 19.62
CA SER A 196 23.48 25.67 21.07
C SER A 196 24.71 25.02 21.69
N PRO A 197 25.70 25.79 22.20
CA PRO A 197 26.81 25.18 22.90
C PRO A 197 26.22 24.37 24.05
N SER A 198 26.64 23.11 24.16
CA SER A 198 26.48 22.31 25.38
C SER A 198 26.92 23.20 26.53
N PHE A 199 25.97 23.82 27.24
CA PHE A 199 26.25 24.53 28.46
C PHE A 199 26.81 23.47 29.38
N GLY A 200 28.13 23.56 29.57
CA GLY A 200 28.90 22.54 30.25
C GLY A 200 28.27 22.18 31.57
N GLU A 201 28.52 20.94 31.95
CA GLU A 201 28.68 20.53 33.34
C GLU A 201 29.46 21.63 34.10
N ARG A 202 28.73 22.59 34.65
CA ARG A 202 29.23 23.58 35.59
C ARG A 202 28.49 23.33 36.89
N GLY A 203 29.19 22.64 37.78
CA GLY A 203 29.04 22.80 39.22
C GLY A 203 28.02 21.88 39.87
N GLN A 204 28.44 20.65 40.14
CA GLN A 204 28.17 20.08 41.46
C GLN A 204 29.43 20.36 42.31
N ARG A 205 29.33 21.39 43.15
CA ARG A 205 30.07 21.49 44.41
C ARG A 205 29.10 21.08 45.51
#